data_AF-A0A1R1SM80-F1
#
_entry.id   AF-A0A1R1SM80-F1
#
_cell.length_a   1.000
_cell.length_b   1.000
_cell.length_c   1.000
_cell.angle_alpha   90.00
_cell.angle_beta   90.00
_cell.angle_gamma   90.00
#
_symmetry.space_group_name_H-M   'P 1'
#
loop_
_entity.id
_entity.type
_entity.pdbx_description
1 polymer ?
#
loop_
_entity_poly.entity_id
_entity_poly.type
_entity_poly.pdbx_seq_one_letter_code
_entity_poly.pdbx_strand_id
1 'polypeptide(L)'
;MEYEFLFVVEGISVDDDQAVGIVFDQFDGLLTRHRDRHLLDVAETGADAIEAAHRIVARLRRALPGLRIIRLDPELVGVGDIAERTERSRQNVLQWVGGERRGDQPFPEPEGSVGRSQVWRWAEVNQWLNLIDVGDGSSAPLREEALLIDLMLPQWQRDLDEGLPLVKILCAQDEWRAERTAVMQTLEHALGQPETVRTMCALPWSEPDRLTVVCAVVQDRLSAVLDQIAPDDASALLAVRGEDTTLHLLGVASRALPHAVPVSELGLGSGATVGDLLLVLSSRSVAPTTPLALA
;
A
#
# COMPACT_ATOMS: atom_id res chain seq x y z
N MET A 1 -10.33 -3.58 -3.54
CA MET A 1 -10.40 -3.50 -5.01
C MET A 1 -9.16 -4.18 -5.56
N GLU A 2 -9.22 -4.76 -6.75
CA GLU A 2 -8.04 -5.33 -7.43
C GLU A 2 -7.46 -4.26 -8.35
N TYR A 3 -6.13 -4.10 -8.30
CA TYR A 3 -5.39 -3.13 -9.10
C TYR A 3 -4.37 -3.84 -9.99
N GLU A 4 -4.34 -3.48 -11.26
CA GLU A 4 -3.38 -3.94 -12.26
C GLU A 4 -2.15 -3.04 -12.29
N PHE A 5 -0.97 -3.64 -12.36
CA PHE A 5 0.31 -2.97 -12.40
C PHE A 5 1.18 -3.50 -13.54
N LEU A 6 1.66 -2.59 -14.37
CA LEU A 6 2.71 -2.87 -15.34
C LEU A 6 4.02 -2.30 -14.82
N PHE A 7 4.89 -3.15 -14.29
CA PHE A 7 6.19 -2.75 -13.76
C PHE A 7 7.30 -2.91 -14.80
N VAL A 8 8.18 -1.92 -14.90
CA VAL A 8 9.49 -2.09 -15.53
C VAL A 8 10.42 -2.73 -14.52
N VAL A 9 10.99 -3.89 -14.87
CA VAL A 9 11.75 -4.71 -13.93
C VAL A 9 13.13 -5.11 -14.45
N GLU A 10 14.01 -5.43 -13.50
CA GLU A 10 15.36 -5.97 -13.72
C GLU A 10 15.62 -7.15 -12.79
N GLY A 11 16.71 -7.88 -13.03
CA GLY A 11 17.16 -8.99 -12.17
C GLY A 11 16.42 -10.31 -12.36
N ILE A 12 15.41 -10.34 -13.22
CA ILE A 12 14.75 -11.56 -13.75
C ILE A 12 14.70 -11.49 -15.27
N SER A 13 14.55 -12.64 -15.94
CA SER A 13 14.55 -12.75 -17.41
C SER A 13 13.41 -13.64 -17.89
N VAL A 14 12.89 -13.38 -19.09
CA VAL A 14 11.96 -14.28 -19.79
C VAL A 14 12.59 -15.62 -20.17
N ASP A 15 13.92 -15.70 -20.19
CA ASP A 15 14.66 -16.94 -20.49
C ASP A 15 14.94 -17.76 -19.21
N ASP A 16 14.52 -17.28 -18.04
CA ASP A 16 14.58 -18.00 -16.77
C ASP A 16 13.24 -18.69 -16.50
N ASP A 17 13.14 -19.95 -16.89
CA ASP A 17 11.92 -20.77 -16.73
C ASP A 17 11.41 -20.82 -15.28
N GLN A 18 12.32 -20.75 -14.29
CA GLN A 18 11.93 -20.75 -12.89
C GLN A 18 11.27 -19.41 -12.51
N ALA A 19 11.86 -18.28 -12.92
CA ALA A 19 11.29 -16.98 -12.66
C ALA A 19 9.94 -16.81 -13.37
N VAL A 20 9.84 -17.23 -14.63
CA VAL A 20 8.58 -17.22 -15.40
C VAL A 20 7.52 -18.10 -14.74
N GLY A 21 7.88 -19.31 -14.31
CA GLY A 21 6.98 -20.21 -13.59
C GLY A 21 6.45 -19.60 -12.29
N ILE A 22 7.30 -18.95 -11.49
CA ILE A 22 6.88 -18.26 -10.26
C ILE A 22 5.90 -17.12 -10.57
N VAL A 23 6.21 -16.28 -11.58
CA VAL A 23 5.34 -15.16 -11.99
C VAL A 23 3.94 -15.67 -12.39
N PHE A 24 3.89 -16.72 -13.21
CA PHE A 24 2.63 -17.29 -13.66
C PHE A 24 1.87 -17.99 -12.52
N ASP A 25 2.51 -18.93 -11.81
CA ASP A 25 1.83 -19.81 -10.85
C ASP A 25 1.41 -19.10 -9.55
N GLN A 26 2.17 -18.08 -9.10
CA GLN A 26 1.93 -17.43 -7.79
C GLN A 26 1.28 -16.05 -7.88
N PHE A 27 1.37 -15.40 -9.04
CA PHE A 27 0.91 -14.03 -9.22
C PHE A 27 -0.10 -13.89 -10.37
N ASP A 28 -0.41 -14.96 -11.10
CA ASP A 28 -1.21 -14.92 -12.34
C ASP A 28 -0.70 -13.82 -13.29
N GLY A 29 0.62 -13.62 -13.26
CA GLY A 29 1.29 -12.52 -13.92
C GLY A 29 1.91 -12.90 -15.25
N LEU A 30 2.34 -11.90 -16.00
CA LEU A 30 3.03 -12.07 -17.27
C LEU A 30 4.35 -11.29 -17.29
N LEU A 31 5.45 -11.99 -17.54
CA LEU A 31 6.75 -11.37 -17.80
C LEU A 31 6.97 -11.29 -19.32
N THR A 32 7.17 -10.08 -19.83
CA THR A 32 7.47 -9.83 -21.24
C THR A 32 8.79 -9.10 -21.41
N ARG A 33 9.37 -9.16 -22.61
CA ARG A 33 10.60 -8.45 -22.97
C ARG A 33 10.39 -7.54 -24.17
N HIS A 34 10.64 -6.25 -23.97
CA HIS A 34 10.64 -5.24 -25.02
C HIS A 34 12.06 -4.69 -25.21
N ARG A 35 12.76 -5.20 -26.23
CA ARG A 35 14.20 -4.98 -26.45
C ARG A 35 15.01 -5.50 -25.25
N ASP A 36 15.68 -4.60 -24.52
CA ASP A 36 16.53 -4.92 -23.37
C ASP A 36 15.82 -4.65 -22.03
N ARG A 37 14.51 -4.39 -22.05
CA ARG A 37 13.70 -4.15 -20.85
C ARG A 37 12.70 -5.26 -20.63
N HIS A 38 12.49 -5.63 -19.37
CA HIS A 38 11.45 -6.54 -18.96
C HIS A 38 10.27 -5.76 -18.38
N LEU A 39 9.06 -6.17 -18.77
CA LEU A 39 7.81 -5.66 -18.20
C LEU A 39 7.12 -6.80 -17.47
N LEU A 40 6.69 -6.55 -16.24
CA LEU A 40 5.97 -7.48 -15.39
C LEU A 40 4.55 -6.96 -15.19
N ASP A 41 3.58 -7.65 -15.76
CA ASP A 41 2.16 -7.43 -15.57
C ASP A 41 1.67 -8.31 -14.42
N VAL A 42 1.08 -7.70 -13.39
CA VAL A 42 0.57 -8.37 -12.19
C VAL A 42 -0.60 -7.58 -11.63
N ALA A 43 -1.50 -8.27 -10.92
CA ALA A 43 -2.57 -7.64 -10.17
C ALA A 43 -2.44 -7.92 -8.66
N GLU A 44 -2.96 -7.00 -7.86
CA GLU A 44 -3.04 -7.20 -6.41
C GLU A 44 -4.23 -6.45 -5.81
N THR A 45 -4.76 -7.00 -4.72
CA THR A 45 -5.87 -6.41 -3.98
C THR A 45 -5.38 -5.44 -2.89
N GLY A 46 -6.07 -4.31 -2.78
CA GLY A 46 -5.82 -3.30 -1.74
C GLY A 46 -7.04 -2.43 -1.47
N ALA A 47 -6.99 -1.64 -0.39
CA ALA A 47 -7.98 -0.60 -0.14
C ALA A 47 -7.84 0.55 -1.17
N ASP A 48 -6.60 0.83 -1.57
CA ASP A 48 -6.21 1.75 -2.63
C ASP A 48 -5.02 1.19 -3.45
N ALA A 49 -4.65 1.90 -4.53
CA ALA A 49 -3.58 1.49 -5.43
C ALA A 49 -2.20 1.46 -4.76
N ILE A 50 -1.94 2.33 -3.78
CA ILE A 50 -0.66 2.43 -3.08
C ILE A 50 -0.49 1.23 -2.15
N GLU A 51 -1.56 0.86 -1.44
CA GLU A 51 -1.57 -0.35 -0.61
C GLU A 51 -1.41 -1.61 -1.45
N ALA A 52 -2.14 -1.73 -2.57
CA ALA A 52 -1.99 -2.87 -3.47
C ALA A 52 -0.55 -2.97 -4.00
N ALA A 53 0.07 -1.84 -4.38
CA ALA A 53 1.48 -1.78 -4.78
C ALA A 53 2.42 -2.22 -3.64
N HIS A 54 2.19 -1.76 -2.42
CA HIS A 54 2.98 -2.13 -1.25
C HIS A 54 2.87 -3.64 -0.94
N ARG A 55 1.70 -4.25 -1.13
CA ARG A 55 1.47 -5.69 -0.99
C ARG A 55 2.20 -6.50 -2.05
N ILE A 56 2.02 -6.15 -3.33
CA ILE A 56 2.60 -6.90 -4.43
C ILE A 56 4.13 -6.81 -4.43
N VAL A 57 4.71 -5.64 -4.12
CA VAL A 57 6.17 -5.44 -4.05
C VAL A 57 6.80 -6.36 -3.00
N ALA A 58 6.23 -6.42 -1.79
CA ALA A 58 6.73 -7.30 -0.72
C ALA A 58 6.65 -8.78 -1.12
N ARG A 59 5.50 -9.22 -1.66
CA ARG A 59 5.31 -10.61 -2.12
C ARG A 59 6.26 -10.99 -3.25
N LEU A 60 6.40 -10.12 -4.25
CA LEU A 60 7.30 -10.29 -5.40
C LEU A 60 8.76 -10.42 -4.95
N ARG A 61 9.24 -9.54 -4.07
CA ARG A 61 10.61 -9.59 -3.55
C ARG A 61 10.90 -10.87 -2.76
N ARG A 62 9.92 -11.38 -2.01
CA ARG A 62 10.04 -12.66 -1.29
C ARG A 62 10.15 -13.85 -2.25
N ALA A 63 9.29 -13.89 -3.27
CA ALA A 63 9.26 -15.00 -4.23
C ALA A 63 10.43 -14.96 -5.22
N LEU A 64 10.90 -13.76 -5.56
CA LEU A 64 11.96 -13.49 -6.53
C LEU A 64 13.02 -12.55 -5.90
N PRO A 65 13.97 -13.08 -5.10
CA PRO A 65 14.96 -12.25 -4.40
C PRO A 65 15.90 -11.45 -5.32
N GLY A 66 16.01 -11.81 -6.60
CA GLY A 66 16.76 -11.07 -7.61
C GLY A 66 15.99 -9.91 -8.26
N LEU A 67 14.66 -9.91 -8.17
CA LEU A 67 13.79 -8.95 -8.86
C LEU A 67 13.97 -7.52 -8.34
N ARG A 68 14.19 -6.57 -9.24
CA ARG A 68 14.18 -5.13 -8.99
C ARG A 68 13.07 -4.47 -9.77
N ILE A 69 12.27 -3.67 -9.09
CA ILE A 69 11.17 -2.91 -9.69
C ILE A 69 11.68 -1.48 -9.89
N ILE A 70 11.81 -1.07 -11.14
CA ILE A 70 12.44 0.22 -11.49
C ILE A 70 11.43 1.35 -11.41
N ARG A 71 10.23 1.13 -11.95
CA ARG A 71 9.10 2.06 -11.97
C ARG A 71 7.86 1.36 -12.56
N LEU A 72 6.72 2.01 -12.49
CA LEU A 72 5.57 1.71 -13.33
C LEU A 72 5.83 2.13 -14.79
N ASP A 73 5.37 1.31 -15.73
CA ASP A 73 5.24 1.70 -17.13
C ASP A 73 3.85 2.33 -17.33
N PRO A 74 3.77 3.61 -17.73
CA PRO A 74 2.48 4.21 -17.99
C PRO A 74 1.92 3.63 -19.29
N GLU A 75 0.78 2.95 -19.21
CA GLU A 75 0.04 2.52 -20.41
C GLU A 75 -0.47 3.75 -21.16
N LEU A 76 0.28 4.20 -22.16
CA LEU A 76 -0.06 5.37 -22.97
C LEU A 76 -0.87 4.97 -24.19
N VAL A 77 -2.01 5.61 -24.35
CA VAL A 77 -2.98 5.36 -25.43
C VAL A 77 -3.24 6.62 -26.23
N GLY A 78 -3.44 6.46 -27.54
CA GLY A 78 -3.98 7.49 -28.41
C GLY A 78 -5.46 7.27 -28.71
N VAL A 79 -6.05 8.17 -29.50
CA VAL A 79 -7.44 8.08 -29.98
C VAL A 79 -7.75 6.75 -30.68
N GLY A 80 -6.78 6.20 -31.41
CA GLY A 80 -6.94 4.92 -32.10
C GLY A 80 -7.10 3.75 -31.13
N ASP A 81 -6.23 3.67 -30.14
CA ASP A 81 -6.20 2.60 -29.14
C ASP A 81 -7.46 2.65 -28.26
N ILE A 82 -7.87 3.86 -27.83
CA ILE A 82 -9.11 4.06 -27.06
C ILE A 82 -10.33 3.62 -27.88
N ALA A 83 -10.39 3.96 -29.17
CA ALA A 83 -11.49 3.57 -30.03
C ALA A 83 -11.59 2.06 -30.19
N GLU A 84 -10.45 1.38 -30.36
CA GLU A 84 -10.38 -0.08 -30.45
C GLU A 84 -10.83 -0.75 -29.15
N ARG A 85 -10.25 -0.36 -28.01
CA ARG A 85 -10.53 -0.94 -26.69
C ARG A 85 -11.97 -0.71 -26.21
N THR A 86 -12.61 0.38 -26.64
CA THR A 86 -14.01 0.70 -26.31
C THR A 86 -15.02 0.27 -27.37
N GLU A 87 -14.58 -0.38 -28.45
CA GLU A 87 -15.39 -0.74 -29.62
C GLU A 87 -16.17 0.46 -30.21
N ARG A 88 -15.56 1.65 -30.18
CA ARG A 88 -16.13 2.89 -30.73
C ARG A 88 -15.38 3.35 -31.97
N SER A 89 -16.00 4.30 -32.69
CA SER A 89 -15.30 4.97 -33.78
C SER A 89 -14.31 6.00 -33.23
N ARG A 90 -13.20 6.23 -33.97
CA ARG A 90 -12.28 7.34 -33.67
C ARG A 90 -12.97 8.69 -33.58
N GLN A 91 -14.01 8.91 -34.40
CA GLN A 91 -14.82 10.13 -34.35
C GLN A 91 -15.54 10.28 -33.01
N ASN A 92 -16.07 9.19 -32.43
CA ASN A 92 -16.69 9.25 -31.11
C ASN A 92 -15.68 9.65 -30.03
N VAL A 93 -14.48 9.09 -30.08
CA VAL A 93 -13.41 9.44 -29.12
C VAL A 93 -12.97 10.89 -29.28
N LEU A 94 -12.82 11.39 -30.51
CA LEU A 94 -12.52 12.81 -30.77
C LEU A 94 -13.60 13.74 -30.22
N GLN A 95 -14.88 13.34 -30.27
CA GLN A 95 -15.98 14.10 -29.67
C GLN A 95 -15.93 14.12 -28.15
N TRP A 96 -15.43 13.06 -27.50
CA TRP A 96 -15.17 13.06 -26.06
C TRP A 96 -14.02 14.01 -25.73
N VAL A 97 -12.88 13.87 -26.42
CA VAL A 97 -11.69 14.71 -26.24
C VAL A 97 -12.02 16.19 -26.46
N GLY A 98 -12.83 16.51 -27.47
CA GLY A 98 -13.25 17.88 -27.77
C GLY A 98 -14.32 18.46 -26.84
N GLY A 99 -14.84 17.67 -25.89
CA GLY A 99 -15.93 18.08 -25.00
C GLY A 99 -17.27 18.27 -25.70
N GLU A 100 -17.43 17.80 -26.93
CA GLU A 100 -18.69 17.86 -27.70
C GLU A 100 -19.78 16.96 -27.09
N ARG A 101 -19.39 15.99 -26.27
CA ARG A 101 -20.25 15.10 -25.49
C ARG A 101 -19.82 15.09 -24.03
N ARG A 102 -20.79 15.00 -23.10
CA ARG A 102 -20.55 14.89 -21.64
C ARG A 102 -19.80 16.09 -21.05
N GLY A 103 -20.13 17.32 -21.48
CA GLY A 103 -19.42 18.55 -21.09
C GLY A 103 -19.48 18.91 -19.60
N ASP A 104 -20.30 18.22 -18.81
CA ASP A 104 -20.33 18.27 -17.34
C ASP A 104 -19.22 17.44 -16.68
N GLN A 105 -18.64 16.48 -17.41
CA GLN A 105 -17.49 15.66 -16.99
C GLN A 105 -16.45 15.67 -18.12
N PRO A 106 -15.50 16.61 -18.11
CA PRO A 106 -14.52 16.73 -19.18
C PRO A 106 -13.68 15.46 -19.31
N PHE A 107 -13.36 15.09 -20.55
CA PHE A 107 -12.39 14.04 -20.84
C PHE A 107 -11.04 14.42 -20.22
N PRO A 108 -10.24 13.45 -19.71
CA PRO A 108 -8.97 13.75 -19.06
C PRO A 108 -8.01 14.51 -19.98
N GLU A 109 -7.20 15.37 -19.36
CA GLU A 109 -6.11 16.07 -20.05
C GLU A 109 -5.07 15.05 -20.57
N PRO A 110 -4.46 15.29 -21.74
CA PRO A 110 -3.43 14.41 -22.27
C PRO A 110 -2.17 14.42 -21.41
N GLU A 111 -1.54 13.25 -21.23
CA GLU A 111 -0.25 13.12 -20.56
C GLU A 111 0.87 13.82 -21.36
N GLY A 112 0.71 13.87 -22.69
CA GLY A 112 1.65 14.55 -23.56
C GLY A 112 1.31 14.42 -25.03
N SER A 113 2.33 14.55 -25.88
CA SER A 113 2.20 14.41 -27.33
C SER A 113 3.34 13.60 -27.92
N VAL A 114 3.01 12.67 -28.81
CA VAL A 114 3.94 11.92 -29.64
C VAL A 114 3.88 12.50 -31.05
N GLY A 115 4.86 13.33 -31.39
CA GLY A 115 4.84 14.10 -32.63
C GLY A 115 3.71 15.14 -32.62
N ARG A 116 2.66 14.91 -33.41
CA ARG A 116 1.48 15.79 -33.49
C ARG A 116 0.23 15.19 -32.83
N SER A 117 0.34 13.98 -32.30
CA SER A 117 -0.78 13.25 -31.71
C SER A 117 -0.68 13.32 -30.19
N GLN A 118 -1.79 13.68 -29.54
CA GLN A 118 -1.90 13.61 -28.09
C GLN A 118 -2.00 12.15 -27.63
N VAL A 119 -1.49 11.89 -26.42
CA VAL A 119 -1.57 10.59 -25.75
C VAL A 119 -2.04 10.79 -24.31
N TRP A 120 -2.74 9.79 -23.79
CA TRP A 120 -3.32 9.77 -22.45
C TRP A 120 -2.85 8.53 -21.70
N ARG A 121 -2.90 8.56 -20.38
CA ARG A 121 -2.78 7.35 -19.56
C ARG A 121 -4.10 6.58 -19.64
N TRP A 122 -4.03 5.28 -19.93
CA TRP A 122 -5.24 4.45 -19.96
C TRP A 122 -6.01 4.49 -18.64
N ALA A 123 -5.33 4.45 -17.50
CA ALA A 123 -5.98 4.51 -16.18
C ALA A 123 -6.92 5.73 -16.00
N GLU A 124 -6.46 6.92 -16.41
CA GLU A 124 -7.26 8.17 -16.36
C GLU A 124 -8.45 8.11 -17.32
N VAL A 125 -8.21 7.60 -18.54
CA VAL A 125 -9.26 7.42 -19.54
C VAL A 125 -10.30 6.43 -19.05
N ASN A 126 -9.88 5.28 -18.52
CA ASN A 126 -10.78 4.23 -18.06
C ASN A 126 -11.59 4.67 -16.85
N GLN A 127 -10.99 5.43 -15.92
CA GLN A 127 -11.72 6.04 -14.82
C GLN A 127 -12.84 6.95 -15.35
N TRP A 128 -12.56 7.79 -16.35
CA TRP A 128 -13.58 8.62 -16.99
C TRP A 128 -14.63 7.79 -17.73
N LEU A 129 -14.22 6.75 -18.46
CA LEU A 129 -15.13 5.85 -19.20
C LEU A 129 -16.06 5.08 -18.26
N ASN A 130 -15.62 4.72 -17.06
CA ASN A 130 -16.44 4.10 -16.02
C ASN A 130 -17.58 5.03 -15.58
N LEU A 131 -17.41 6.35 -15.58
CA LEU A 131 -18.48 7.31 -15.26
C LEU A 131 -19.63 7.31 -16.27
N ILE A 132 -19.37 6.79 -17.48
CA ILE A 132 -20.34 6.73 -18.57
C ILE A 132 -20.68 5.30 -18.99
N ASP A 133 -20.36 4.31 -18.15
CA ASP A 133 -20.65 2.88 -18.31
C ASP A 133 -20.04 2.25 -19.59
N VAL A 134 -18.84 2.69 -19.99
CA VAL A 134 -18.12 2.10 -21.15
C VAL A 134 -16.68 1.71 -20.86
N GLY A 135 -16.22 1.82 -19.61
CA GLY A 135 -14.91 1.33 -19.21
C GLY A 135 -14.85 -0.20 -19.17
N ASP A 136 -13.65 -0.75 -19.09
CA ASP A 136 -13.43 -2.20 -19.07
C ASP A 136 -13.50 -2.82 -17.66
N GLY A 137 -13.76 -2.01 -16.64
CA GLY A 137 -13.85 -2.43 -15.24
C GLY A 137 -12.49 -2.66 -14.57
N SER A 138 -11.38 -2.56 -15.29
CA SER A 138 -10.05 -2.67 -14.70
C SER A 138 -9.68 -1.41 -13.92
N SER A 139 -8.88 -1.58 -12.88
CA SER A 139 -8.39 -0.48 -12.04
C SER A 139 -6.87 -0.50 -12.09
N ALA A 140 -6.27 0.61 -12.49
CA ALA A 140 -4.83 0.80 -12.48
C ALA A 140 -4.52 2.10 -11.73
N PRO A 141 -3.31 2.27 -11.17
CA PRO A 141 -2.94 3.49 -10.48
C PRO A 141 -3.13 4.72 -11.37
N LEU A 142 -3.87 5.72 -10.88
CA LEU A 142 -3.97 7.02 -11.50
C LEU A 142 -2.61 7.70 -11.53
N ARG A 143 -2.49 8.80 -12.26
CA ARG A 143 -1.21 9.50 -12.46
C ARG A 143 -0.53 9.89 -11.15
N GLU A 144 -1.28 10.40 -10.19
CA GLU A 144 -0.73 10.80 -8.88
C GLU A 144 -0.32 9.60 -8.03
N GLU A 145 -1.13 8.54 -8.02
CA GLU A 145 -0.84 7.29 -7.31
C GLU A 145 0.40 6.61 -7.89
N ALA A 146 0.49 6.52 -9.22
CA ALA A 146 1.66 5.97 -9.91
C ALA A 146 2.94 6.74 -9.58
N LEU A 147 2.87 8.08 -9.51
CA LEU A 147 4.01 8.92 -9.11
C LEU A 147 4.43 8.65 -7.66
N LEU A 148 3.46 8.51 -6.75
CA LEU A 148 3.75 8.19 -5.35
C LEU A 148 4.39 6.80 -5.22
N ILE A 149 3.86 5.80 -5.93
CA ILE A 149 4.46 4.45 -5.97
C ILE A 149 5.90 4.52 -6.49
N ASP A 150 6.14 5.17 -7.64
CA ASP A 150 7.47 5.32 -8.22
C ASP A 150 8.45 6.04 -7.28
N LEU A 151 7.98 7.04 -6.54
CA LEU A 151 8.76 7.75 -5.53
C LEU A 151 9.15 6.84 -4.36
N MET A 152 8.25 5.95 -3.95
CA MET A 152 8.45 5.07 -2.78
C MET A 152 9.26 3.81 -3.11
N LEU A 153 9.20 3.30 -4.34
CA LEU A 153 9.86 2.07 -4.77
C LEU A 153 11.36 1.94 -4.37
N PRO A 154 12.21 2.98 -4.51
CA PRO A 154 13.61 2.89 -4.10
C PRO A 154 13.80 2.73 -2.59
N GLN A 155 12.92 3.31 -1.77
CA GLN A 155 12.96 3.16 -0.32
C GLN A 155 12.49 1.75 0.07
N TRP A 156 11.34 1.32 -0.47
CA TRP A 156 10.81 -0.03 -0.22
C TRP A 156 11.80 -1.14 -0.54
N GLN A 157 12.49 -1.04 -1.68
CA GLN A 157 13.46 -2.06 -2.08
C GLN A 157 14.70 -2.06 -1.19
N ARG A 158 15.15 -0.91 -0.69
CA ARG A 158 16.25 -0.83 0.28
C ARG A 158 15.86 -1.47 1.61
N ASP A 159 14.67 -1.17 2.11
CA ASP A 159 14.15 -1.75 3.35
C ASP A 159 14.13 -3.28 3.25
N LEU A 160 13.56 -3.81 2.16
CA LEU A 160 13.50 -5.26 1.95
C LEU A 160 14.89 -5.91 1.78
N ASP A 161 15.86 -5.22 1.17
CA ASP A 161 17.24 -5.72 1.08
C ASP A 161 17.94 -5.79 2.44
N GLU A 162 17.61 -4.86 3.33
CA GLU A 162 18.11 -4.82 4.71
C GLU A 162 17.34 -5.79 5.63
N GLY A 163 16.35 -6.51 5.09
CA GLY A 163 15.49 -7.42 5.85
C GLY A 163 14.48 -6.68 6.73
N LEU A 164 14.19 -5.43 6.40
CA LEU A 164 13.18 -4.61 7.07
C LEU A 164 11.82 -4.79 6.39
N PRO A 165 10.72 -4.86 7.17
CA PRO A 165 9.39 -4.86 6.60
C PRO A 165 9.07 -3.52 5.94
N LEU A 166 8.25 -3.54 4.90
CA LEU A 166 7.66 -2.32 4.38
C LEU A 166 6.65 -1.78 5.40
N VAL A 167 6.81 -0.51 5.79
CA VAL A 167 6.02 0.11 6.85
C VAL A 167 4.83 0.88 6.26
N LYS A 168 3.60 0.45 6.60
CA LYS A 168 2.35 1.18 6.36
C LYS A 168 1.98 1.96 7.62
N ILE A 169 1.92 3.30 7.54
CA ILE A 169 1.50 4.13 8.66
C ILE A 169 0.01 4.48 8.53
N LEU A 170 -0.79 4.11 9.52
CA LEU A 170 -2.19 4.48 9.65
C LEU A 170 -2.32 5.63 10.65
N CYS A 171 -2.89 6.74 10.20
CA CYS A 171 -3.02 7.95 11.00
C CYS A 171 -4.37 8.61 10.73
N ALA A 172 -5.27 8.57 11.73
CA ALA A 172 -6.58 9.20 11.62
C ALA A 172 -6.47 10.72 11.39
N GLN A 173 -7.35 11.25 10.56
CA GLN A 173 -7.44 12.69 10.26
C GLN A 173 -8.59 13.29 11.08
N ASP A 174 -8.30 13.74 12.30
CA ASP A 174 -9.27 14.23 13.28
C ASP A 174 -8.75 15.49 14.03
N GLU A 175 -9.45 15.91 15.10
CA GLU A 175 -9.03 17.07 15.90
C GLU A 175 -7.64 16.92 16.54
N TRP A 176 -7.09 15.71 16.64
CA TRP A 176 -5.78 15.41 17.25
C TRP A 176 -4.64 15.36 16.22
N ARG A 177 -4.84 15.93 15.03
CA ARG A 177 -3.87 15.90 13.94
C ARG A 177 -2.46 16.37 14.35
N ALA A 178 -2.36 17.37 15.22
CA ALA A 178 -1.06 17.92 15.66
C ALA A 178 -0.29 16.89 16.52
N GLU A 179 -0.98 16.26 17.46
CA GLU A 179 -0.44 15.22 18.34
C GLU A 179 -0.03 13.99 17.53
N ARG A 180 -0.88 13.55 16.58
CA ARG A 180 -0.56 12.43 15.70
C ARG A 180 0.63 12.72 14.79
N THR A 181 0.75 13.95 14.27
CA THR A 181 1.93 14.38 13.50
C THR A 181 3.19 14.28 14.36
N ALA A 182 3.11 14.64 15.64
CA ALA A 182 4.25 14.52 16.54
C ALA A 182 4.61 13.05 16.84
N VAL A 183 3.61 12.16 16.94
CA VAL A 183 3.84 10.70 17.03
C VAL A 183 4.54 10.21 15.77
N MET A 184 4.07 10.59 14.58
CA MET A 184 4.67 10.21 13.30
C MET A 184 6.13 10.64 13.18
N GLN A 185 6.45 11.90 13.51
CA GLN A 185 7.83 12.40 13.47
C GLN A 185 8.76 11.63 14.42
N THR A 186 8.24 11.28 15.61
CA THR A 186 9.01 10.51 16.59
C THR A 186 9.20 9.07 16.11
N LEU A 187 8.17 8.48 15.49
CA LEU A 187 8.21 7.16 14.88
C LEU A 187 9.22 7.11 13.74
N GLU A 188 9.19 8.05 12.79
CA GLU A 188 10.15 8.13 11.69
C GLU A 188 11.60 8.17 12.21
N HIS A 189 11.87 8.96 13.24
CA HIS A 189 13.18 9.00 13.87
C HIS A 189 13.56 7.66 14.53
N ALA A 190 12.60 7.00 15.18
CA ALA A 190 12.81 5.72 15.85
C ALA A 190 13.00 4.56 14.86
N LEU A 191 12.32 4.57 13.71
CA LEU A 191 12.46 3.58 12.64
C LEU A 191 13.86 3.60 12.01
N GLY A 192 14.56 4.74 12.05
CA GLY A 192 15.97 4.82 11.65
C GLY A 192 16.95 4.21 12.66
N GLN A 193 16.50 3.78 13.84
CA GLN A 193 17.36 3.22 14.89
C GLN A 193 17.38 1.69 14.85
N PRO A 194 18.57 1.04 14.81
CA PRO A 194 18.68 -0.42 14.70
C PRO A 194 18.01 -1.21 15.83
N GLU A 195 17.98 -0.68 17.05
CA GLU A 195 17.36 -1.39 18.19
C GLU A 195 15.83 -1.40 18.12
N THR A 196 15.23 -0.32 17.62
CA THR A 196 13.78 -0.25 17.36
C THR A 196 13.40 -1.28 16.31
N VAL A 197 14.12 -1.28 15.19
CA VAL A 197 13.94 -2.24 14.10
C VAL A 197 14.04 -3.67 14.61
N ARG A 198 15.07 -4.02 15.40
CA ARG A 198 15.20 -5.37 15.96
C ARG A 198 14.02 -5.76 16.84
N THR A 199 13.55 -4.82 17.67
CA THR A 199 12.38 -5.04 18.53
C THR A 199 11.13 -5.29 17.70
N MET A 200 10.96 -4.54 16.61
CA MET A 200 9.89 -4.75 15.65
C MET A 200 10.02 -6.13 14.99
N CYS A 201 11.17 -6.48 14.41
CA CYS A 201 11.34 -7.78 13.76
C CYS A 201 11.19 -8.99 14.71
N ALA A 202 11.34 -8.79 16.03
CA ALA A 202 11.16 -9.84 17.04
C ALA A 202 9.69 -10.11 17.43
N LEU A 203 8.76 -9.22 17.05
CA LEU A 203 7.33 -9.41 17.30
C LEU A 203 6.74 -10.46 16.35
N PRO A 204 5.74 -11.25 16.80
CA PRO A 204 5.07 -12.23 15.95
C PRO A 204 4.09 -11.52 15.00
N TRP A 205 4.51 -11.34 13.75
CA TRP A 205 3.71 -10.73 12.68
C TRP A 205 2.95 -11.78 11.87
N SER A 206 1.78 -11.41 11.33
CA SER A 206 1.13 -12.21 10.29
C SER A 206 1.86 -12.16 8.96
N GLU A 207 2.48 -11.02 8.64
CA GLU A 207 3.20 -10.79 7.39
C GLU A 207 4.58 -10.21 7.70
N PRO A 208 5.67 -10.99 7.62
CA PRO A 208 6.99 -10.54 8.08
C PRO A 208 7.58 -9.39 7.25
N ASP A 209 7.13 -9.23 5.99
CA ASP A 209 7.64 -8.19 5.09
C ASP A 209 6.72 -6.95 5.03
N ARG A 210 5.62 -6.95 5.79
CA ARG A 210 4.68 -5.83 5.89
C ARG A 210 4.35 -5.52 7.32
N LEU A 211 4.50 -4.26 7.69
CA LEU A 211 4.26 -3.81 9.03
C LEU A 211 3.34 -2.62 9.05
N THR A 212 2.14 -2.83 9.57
CA THR A 212 1.19 -1.75 9.80
C THR A 212 1.46 -1.11 11.16
N VAL A 213 1.56 0.21 11.19
CA VAL A 213 1.79 1.02 12.38
C VAL A 213 0.64 2.02 12.53
N VAL A 214 -0.13 1.91 13.60
CA VAL A 214 -1.19 2.85 13.95
C VAL A 214 -0.62 3.95 14.83
N CYS A 215 -0.64 5.19 14.36
CA CYS A 215 -0.29 6.37 15.13
C CYS A 215 -1.50 6.83 15.97
N ALA A 216 -1.47 6.50 17.25
CA ALA A 216 -2.53 6.79 18.19
C ALA A 216 -2.15 7.88 19.21
N VAL A 217 -3.18 8.50 19.77
CA VAL A 217 -3.08 9.39 20.93
C VAL A 217 -3.68 8.71 22.16
N VAL A 218 -3.31 9.15 23.36
CA VAL A 218 -3.76 8.52 24.61
C VAL A 218 -5.28 8.52 24.79
N GLN A 219 -5.99 9.45 24.13
CA GLN A 219 -7.44 9.58 24.14
C GLN A 219 -8.15 8.57 23.22
N ASP A 220 -7.43 7.92 22.29
CA ASP A 220 -8.02 6.98 21.36
C ASP A 220 -8.61 5.78 22.10
N ARG A 221 -9.82 5.37 21.70
CA ARG A 221 -10.39 4.10 22.18
C ARG A 221 -9.65 2.93 21.53
N LEU A 222 -9.41 1.87 22.30
CA LEU A 222 -8.81 0.64 21.76
C LEU A 222 -9.66 0.04 20.63
N SER A 223 -10.99 0.19 20.68
CA SER A 223 -11.88 -0.23 19.60
C SER A 223 -11.64 0.55 18.30
N ALA A 224 -11.38 1.85 18.37
CA ALA A 224 -11.10 2.68 17.19
C ALA A 224 -9.72 2.38 16.58
N VAL A 225 -8.76 1.96 17.41
CA VAL A 225 -7.47 1.42 16.94
C VAL A 225 -7.69 0.07 16.23
N LEU A 226 -8.50 -0.81 16.83
CA LEU A 226 -8.85 -2.10 16.24
C LEU A 226 -9.54 -1.93 14.87
N ASP A 227 -10.49 -1.00 14.75
CA ASP A 227 -11.22 -0.73 13.51
C ASP A 227 -10.30 -0.27 12.36
N GLN A 228 -9.18 0.39 12.68
CA GLN A 228 -8.17 0.78 11.68
C GLN A 228 -7.34 -0.41 11.19
N ILE A 229 -7.12 -1.42 12.03
CA ILE A 229 -6.27 -2.58 11.72
C ILE A 229 -7.07 -3.69 11.03
N ALA A 230 -8.27 -3.96 11.56
CA ALA A 230 -9.12 -5.08 11.19
C ALA A 230 -9.45 -5.23 9.69
N PRO A 231 -9.59 -4.17 8.86
CA PRO A 231 -9.80 -4.37 7.43
C PRO A 231 -8.56 -4.89 6.70
N ASP A 232 -7.35 -4.60 7.22
CA ASP A 232 -6.13 -4.70 6.43
C ASP A 232 -5.18 -5.80 6.90
N ASP A 233 -5.00 -5.97 8.23
CA ASP A 233 -3.96 -6.85 8.79
C ASP A 233 -4.41 -7.57 10.08
N ALA A 234 -3.77 -8.70 10.40
CA ALA A 234 -4.02 -9.45 11.64
C ALA A 234 -3.33 -8.84 12.88
N SER A 235 -2.22 -8.16 12.63
CA SER A 235 -1.25 -7.67 13.61
C SER A 235 -0.74 -6.31 13.14
N ALA A 236 -0.52 -5.41 14.08
CA ALA A 236 0.05 -4.09 13.84
C ALA A 236 0.92 -3.65 15.03
N LEU A 237 1.67 -2.57 14.84
CA LEU A 237 2.24 -1.79 15.93
C LEU A 237 1.31 -0.65 16.29
N LEU A 238 1.09 -0.46 17.58
CA LEU A 238 0.53 0.76 18.11
C LEU A 238 1.68 1.68 18.52
N ALA A 239 1.82 2.80 17.81
CA ALA A 239 2.74 3.88 18.14
C ALA A 239 1.98 4.97 18.87
N VAL A 240 2.39 5.26 20.11
CA VAL A 240 1.80 6.32 20.93
C VAL A 240 2.87 7.04 21.71
N ARG A 241 2.73 8.35 21.87
CA ARG A 241 3.62 9.15 22.70
C ARG A 241 3.03 9.29 24.11
N GLY A 242 3.79 8.91 25.13
CA GLY A 242 3.44 9.07 26.53
C GLY A 242 3.51 10.54 27.00
N GLU A 243 3.11 10.79 28.25
CA GLU A 243 3.13 12.13 28.86
C GLU A 243 4.54 12.73 28.95
N ASP A 244 5.56 11.89 29.08
CA ASP A 244 6.97 12.26 29.14
C ASP A 244 7.63 12.40 27.75
N THR A 245 6.83 12.44 26.69
CA THR A 245 7.24 12.47 25.29
C THR A 245 7.95 11.21 24.79
N THR A 246 8.01 10.13 25.58
CA THR A 246 8.58 8.86 25.14
C THR A 246 7.66 8.16 24.14
N LEU A 247 8.25 7.55 23.12
CA LEU A 247 7.51 6.74 22.14
C LEU A 247 7.36 5.32 22.67
N HIS A 248 6.13 4.87 22.80
CA HIS A 248 5.79 3.49 23.06
C HIS A 248 5.39 2.80 21.76
N LEU A 249 6.03 1.66 21.48
CA LEU A 249 5.69 0.77 20.38
C LEU A 249 5.17 -0.54 20.98
N LEU A 250 3.90 -0.84 20.74
CA LEU A 250 3.23 -2.00 21.30
C LEU A 250 2.75 -2.91 20.17
N GLY A 251 3.09 -4.20 20.22
CA GLY A 251 2.46 -5.18 19.33
C GLY A 251 0.98 -5.29 19.66
N VAL A 252 0.11 -5.09 18.68
CA VAL A 252 -1.34 -5.26 18.81
C VAL A 252 -1.86 -6.20 17.74
N ALA A 253 -2.94 -6.90 18.03
CA ALA A 253 -3.56 -7.85 17.13
C ALA A 253 -5.05 -7.56 16.99
N SER A 254 -5.53 -7.57 15.75
CA SER A 254 -6.94 -7.40 15.42
C SER A 254 -7.76 -8.68 15.62
N ARG A 255 -7.07 -9.82 15.75
CA ARG A 255 -7.63 -11.14 16.03
C ARG A 255 -6.74 -11.91 16.99
N ALA A 256 -7.26 -12.98 17.58
CA ALA A 256 -6.47 -13.84 18.46
C ALA A 256 -5.30 -14.49 17.68
N LEU A 257 -4.08 -14.06 18.00
CA LEU A 257 -2.84 -14.68 17.51
C LEU A 257 -2.27 -15.63 18.58
N PRO A 258 -1.50 -16.65 18.19
CA PRO A 258 -0.76 -17.47 19.14
C PRO A 258 0.09 -16.58 20.05
N HIS A 259 0.01 -16.80 21.37
CA HIS A 259 0.74 -16.04 22.40
C HIS A 259 0.31 -14.58 22.60
N ALA A 260 -0.77 -14.13 21.95
CA ALA A 260 -1.34 -12.83 22.26
C ALA A 260 -2.08 -12.83 23.61
N VAL A 261 -1.93 -11.75 24.36
CA VAL A 261 -2.66 -11.52 25.62
C VAL A 261 -3.87 -10.63 25.34
N PRO A 262 -5.11 -11.10 25.59
CA PRO A 262 -6.29 -10.26 25.48
C PRO A 262 -6.22 -9.07 26.44
N VAL A 263 -6.58 -7.88 25.96
CA VAL A 263 -6.64 -6.68 26.83
C VAL A 263 -7.66 -6.85 27.97
N SER A 264 -8.65 -7.72 27.80
CA SER A 264 -9.60 -8.09 28.86
C SER A 264 -8.96 -8.82 30.04
N GLU A 265 -7.92 -9.64 29.81
CA GLU A 265 -7.13 -10.27 30.88
C GLU A 265 -6.28 -9.25 31.65
N LEU A 266 -5.97 -8.12 31.01
CA LEU A 266 -5.35 -6.97 31.63
C LEU A 266 -6.32 -6.13 32.47
N GLY A 267 -7.62 -6.46 32.42
CA GLY A 267 -8.69 -5.73 33.13
C GLY A 267 -9.25 -4.54 32.35
N LEU A 268 -8.93 -4.42 31.05
CA LEU A 268 -9.42 -3.35 30.19
C LEU A 268 -10.76 -3.77 29.55
N GLY A 269 -11.77 -2.92 29.71
CA GLY A 269 -13.09 -3.12 29.12
C GLY A 269 -13.22 -2.54 27.71
N SER A 270 -14.39 -2.69 27.10
CA SER A 270 -14.68 -2.20 25.74
C SER A 270 -14.57 -0.67 25.55
N GLY A 271 -14.64 0.09 26.65
CA GLY A 271 -14.47 1.55 26.64
C GLY A 271 -13.05 2.02 26.93
N ALA A 272 -12.09 1.10 27.09
CA ALA A 272 -10.72 1.46 27.42
C ALA A 272 -10.04 2.27 26.32
N THR A 273 -9.18 3.18 26.76
CA THR A 273 -8.37 4.05 25.90
C THR A 273 -6.94 3.53 25.79
N VAL A 274 -6.19 4.06 24.82
CA VAL A 274 -4.74 3.83 24.71
C VAL A 274 -4.02 4.30 25.99
N GLY A 275 -4.48 5.38 26.62
CA GLY A 275 -3.95 5.84 27.91
C GLY A 275 -4.15 4.80 29.03
N ASP A 276 -5.35 4.21 29.13
CA ASP A 276 -5.61 3.14 30.10
C ASP A 276 -4.68 1.94 29.87
N LEU A 277 -4.44 1.59 28.60
CA LEU A 277 -3.51 0.53 28.24
C LEU A 277 -2.07 0.83 28.71
N LEU A 278 -1.56 2.04 28.45
CA LEU A 278 -0.22 2.43 28.90
C LEU A 278 -0.08 2.40 30.43
N LEU A 279 -1.12 2.84 31.16
CA LEU A 279 -1.14 2.76 32.62
C LEU A 279 -1.09 1.31 33.12
N VAL A 280 -1.83 0.40 32.51
CA VAL A 280 -1.79 -1.03 32.90
C VAL A 280 -0.44 -1.65 32.57
N LEU A 281 0.16 -1.34 31.41
CA LEU A 281 1.47 -1.86 31.03
C LEU A 281 2.61 -1.32 31.89
N SER A 282 2.51 -0.08 32.39
CA SER A 282 3.51 0.46 33.34
C SER A 282 3.45 -0.21 34.72
N SER A 283 2.29 -0.77 35.10
CA SER A 283 2.05 -1.39 36.41
C SER A 283 2.15 -2.92 36.41
N ARG A 284 2.12 -3.57 35.24
CA ARG A 284 2.23 -5.02 35.08
C ARG A 284 3.42 -5.42 34.22
N SER A 285 4.04 -6.56 34.54
CA SER A 285 5.09 -7.16 33.70
C SER A 285 4.48 -7.91 32.52
N VAL A 286 4.16 -7.19 31.44
CA VAL A 286 3.96 -7.80 30.12
C VAL A 286 5.27 -7.64 29.35
N ALA A 287 5.80 -8.72 28.78
CA ALA A 287 7.01 -8.60 27.97
C ALA A 287 6.71 -7.71 26.75
N PRO A 288 7.57 -6.72 26.42
CA PRO A 288 7.33 -5.77 25.32
C PRO A 288 7.06 -6.41 23.96
N THR A 289 7.52 -7.65 23.77
CA THR A 289 7.36 -8.44 22.55
C THR A 289 6.10 -9.30 22.53
N THR A 290 5.22 -9.17 23.53
CA THR A 290 3.96 -9.92 23.58
C THR A 290 2.86 -9.12 22.88
N PRO A 291 2.26 -9.62 21.78
CA PRO A 291 1.19 -8.91 21.12
C PRO A 291 -0.07 -8.86 22.00
N LEU A 292 -0.79 -7.75 21.94
CA LEU A 292 -2.02 -7.53 22.69
C LEU A 292 -3.23 -7.71 21.77
N ALA A 293 -4.10 -8.67 22.08
CA ALA A 293 -5.34 -8.84 21.33
C ALA A 293 -6.35 -7.77 21.78
N LEU A 294 -6.73 -6.89 20.85
CA LEU A 294 -7.65 -5.78 21.12
C LEU A 294 -9.13 -6.21 21.01
N ALA A 295 -9.39 -7.33 20.34
CA ALA A 295 -10.71 -7.94 20.16
C ALA A 295 -11.17 -8.75 21.38
#